data_AF-A0A2P2LLY7-F1
#
_entry.id   AF-A0A2P2LLY7-F1
#
_cell.length_a   1.000
_cell.length_b   1.000
_cell.length_c   1.000
_cell.angle_alpha   90.00
_cell.angle_beta   90.00
_cell.angle_gamma   90.00
#
_symmetry.space_group_name_H-M   'P 1'
#
loop_
_entity.id
_entity.type
_entity.pdbx_description
1 polymer ?
#
loop_
_entity_poly.entity_id
_entity_poly.type
_entity_poly.pdbx_seq_one_letter_code
_entity_poly.pdbx_strand_id
1 'polypeptide(L)'
;MKRRRDYMEKGSELKSASEEISMFIKLKPGDNHDAAYIPTRPILHVCNLVIQVLDKIGPTMAVLRQDVSQNVQRLETLCDSDSSLYANLNEILKKEAAEGNAKKGASCSKAFVWLTR
;
A
#
# COMPACT_ATOMS: atom_id res chain seq x y z
N MET A 1 17.44 15.53 -29.39
CA MET A 1 16.15 16.01 -28.81
C MET A 1 15.26 14.92 -28.19
N LYS A 2 15.47 13.61 -28.43
CA LYS A 2 14.59 12.54 -27.91
C LYS A 2 14.64 12.41 -26.37
N ARG A 3 15.86 12.38 -25.79
CA ARG A 3 16.07 12.27 -24.32
C ARG A 3 15.36 13.34 -23.49
N ARG A 4 15.26 14.59 -23.96
CA ARG A 4 14.65 15.68 -23.19
C ARG A 4 13.13 15.53 -23.05
N ARG A 5 12.47 14.89 -24.03
CA ARG A 5 11.03 14.63 -23.99
C ARG A 5 10.69 13.53 -22.99
N ASP A 6 11.44 12.42 -23.01
CA ASP A 6 11.24 11.30 -22.07
C ASP A 6 11.39 11.71 -20.60
N TYR A 7 12.30 12.65 -20.29
CA TYR A 7 12.44 13.20 -18.93
C TYR A 7 11.26 14.07 -18.51
N MET A 8 10.66 14.84 -19.44
CA MET A 8 9.48 15.65 -19.15
C MET A 8 8.23 14.78 -18.97
N GLU A 9 8.10 13.71 -19.77
CA GLU A 9 6.98 12.75 -19.71
C GLU A 9 6.99 11.94 -18.40
N LYS A 10 8.15 11.43 -17.99
CA LYS A 10 8.31 10.77 -16.68
C LYS A 10 8.05 11.71 -15.50
N GLY A 11 8.43 12.98 -15.63
CA GLY A 11 8.14 14.00 -14.62
C GLY A 11 6.64 14.27 -14.46
N SER A 12 5.89 14.26 -15.56
CA SER A 12 4.42 14.41 -15.53
C SER A 12 3.71 13.19 -14.94
N GLU A 13 4.14 11.97 -15.25
CA GLU A 13 3.57 10.74 -14.67
C GLU A 13 3.75 10.70 -13.15
N LEU A 14 4.94 11.05 -12.68
CA LEU A 14 5.26 11.08 -11.24
C LEU A 14 4.42 12.13 -10.51
N LYS A 15 4.22 13.29 -11.15
CA LYS A 15 3.36 14.36 -10.62
C LYS A 15 1.89 13.93 -10.59
N SER A 16 1.40 13.29 -11.65
CA SER A 16 0.04 12.74 -11.72
C SER A 16 -0.21 11.68 -10.64
N ALA A 17 0.72 10.74 -10.46
CA ALA A 17 0.65 9.74 -9.40
C ALA A 17 0.67 10.39 -8.00
N SER A 18 1.47 11.44 -7.82
CA SER A 18 1.51 12.18 -6.55
C SER A 18 0.20 12.93 -6.26
N GLU A 19 -0.45 13.47 -7.28
CA GLU A 19 -1.73 14.19 -7.17
C GLU A 19 -2.88 13.21 -6.86
N GLU A 20 -2.88 12.03 -7.49
CA GLU A 20 -3.82 10.94 -7.20
C GLU A 20 -3.70 10.51 -5.73
N ILE A 21 -2.48 10.26 -5.24
CA ILE A 21 -2.23 9.92 -3.84
C ILE A 21 -2.63 11.06 -2.89
N SER A 22 -2.37 12.32 -3.26
CA SER A 22 -2.69 13.49 -2.44
C SER A 22 -4.21 13.71 -2.28
N MET A 23 -5.02 13.36 -3.29
CA MET A 23 -6.48 13.38 -3.16
C MET A 23 -7.00 12.39 -2.11
N PHE A 24 -6.34 11.24 -1.94
CA PHE A 24 -6.74 10.24 -0.93
C PHE A 24 -6.42 10.66 0.52
N ILE A 25 -5.41 11.50 0.73
CA ILE A 25 -5.02 12.00 2.07
C ILE A 25 -6.01 13.07 2.58
N LYS A 26 -6.84 13.66 1.71
CA LYS A 26 -7.88 14.65 2.09
C LYS A 26 -9.10 14.05 2.81
N LEU A 27 -9.01 12.83 3.33
CA LEU A 27 -9.96 12.32 4.33
C LEU A 27 -9.90 13.24 5.56
N LYS A 28 -10.90 14.13 5.68
CA LYS A 28 -11.00 15.09 6.79
C LYS A 28 -10.90 14.35 8.14
N PRO A 29 -10.17 14.88 9.13
CA PRO A 29 -10.32 14.48 10.52
C PRO A 29 -11.63 15.08 11.02
N GLY A 30 -12.74 14.37 10.79
CA GLY A 30 -14.07 14.77 11.21
C GLY A 30 -14.80 13.59 11.83
N ASP A 31 -14.71 13.49 13.16
CA ASP A 31 -15.66 12.90 14.12
C ASP A 31 -16.18 11.46 13.97
N ASN A 32 -15.68 10.61 13.08
CA ASN A 32 -15.94 9.18 13.18
C ASN A 32 -14.82 8.31 12.59
N HIS A 33 -13.81 8.01 13.41
CA HIS A 33 -12.68 7.15 13.00
C HIS A 33 -13.11 5.74 12.58
N ASP A 34 -14.31 5.29 12.98
CA ASP A 34 -14.86 3.98 12.61
C ASP A 34 -15.33 3.87 11.15
N ALA A 35 -15.43 4.99 10.42
CA ALA A 35 -16.04 5.05 9.09
C ALA A 35 -15.12 5.55 7.96
N ALA A 36 -13.83 5.80 8.23
CA ALA A 36 -12.92 6.21 7.16
C ALA A 36 -12.75 5.05 6.16
N TYR A 37 -13.26 5.20 4.95
CA TYR A 37 -13.05 4.23 3.88
C TYR A 37 -11.64 4.41 3.33
N ILE A 38 -10.78 3.41 3.53
CA ILE A 38 -9.40 3.40 3.06
C ILE A 38 -9.29 2.31 1.99
N PRO A 39 -9.23 2.67 0.71
CA PRO A 39 -9.20 1.67 -0.36
C PRO A 39 -7.88 0.90 -0.30
N THR A 40 -7.97 -0.43 -0.23
CA THR A 40 -6.80 -1.31 -0.08
C THR A 40 -5.96 -1.39 -1.36
N ARG A 41 -6.60 -1.46 -2.53
CA ARG A 41 -5.91 -1.61 -3.83
C ARG A 41 -4.94 -0.47 -4.15
N PRO A 42 -5.28 0.83 -3.97
CA PRO A 42 -4.34 1.93 -4.15
C PRO A 42 -3.12 1.86 -3.22
N ILE A 43 -3.29 1.45 -1.96
CA ILE A 43 -2.16 1.28 -1.02
C ILE A 43 -1.21 0.20 -1.55
N LEU A 44 -1.74 -0.95 -1.95
CA LEU A 44 -0.94 -2.04 -2.53
C LEU A 44 -0.24 -1.60 -3.82
N HIS A 45 -0.90 -0.79 -4.64
CA HIS A 45 -0.29 -0.22 -5.83
C HIS A 45 0.93 0.65 -5.48
N VAL A 46 0.81 1.53 -4.50
CA VAL A 46 1.93 2.36 -4.02
C VAL A 46 3.07 1.50 -3.47
N CYS A 47 2.77 0.47 -2.66
CA CYS A 47 3.80 -0.43 -2.15
C CYS A 47 4.52 -1.18 -3.31
N ASN A 48 3.81 -1.56 -4.36
CA ASN A 48 4.40 -2.17 -5.55
C ASN A 48 5.29 -1.18 -6.34
N LEU A 49 4.95 0.11 -6.37
CA LEU A 49 5.85 1.14 -6.91
C LEU A 49 7.13 1.28 -6.07
N VAL A 50 7.02 1.22 -4.74
CA VAL A 50 8.19 1.22 -3.84
C VAL A 50 9.10 0.02 -4.15
N ILE A 51 8.55 -1.19 -4.30
CA ILE A 51 9.32 -2.38 -4.68
C ILE A 51 10.06 -2.16 -6.00
N GLN A 52 9.41 -1.58 -7.01
CA GLN A 52 10.07 -1.27 -8.29
C GLN A 52 11.24 -0.28 -8.12
N VAL A 53 11.11 0.72 -7.23
CA VAL A 53 12.21 1.63 -6.90
C VAL A 53 13.36 0.86 -6.24
N LEU A 54 13.05 -0.03 -5.29
CA LEU A 54 14.07 -0.87 -4.63
C LEU A 54 14.79 -1.79 -5.62
N ASP A 55 14.07 -2.35 -6.60
CA ASP A 55 14.65 -3.16 -7.67
C ASP A 55 15.61 -2.32 -8.56
N LYS A 56 15.36 -1.01 -8.74
CA LYS A 56 16.28 -0.10 -9.45
C LYS A 56 17.53 0.24 -8.65
N ILE A 57 17.46 0.24 -7.32
CA ILE A 57 18.63 0.45 -6.46
C ILE A 57 19.55 -0.78 -6.51
N GLY A 58 18.97 -1.98 -6.51
CA GLY A 58 19.69 -3.24 -6.73
C GLY A 58 20.01 -4.00 -5.44
N PRO A 59 21.05 -4.86 -5.44
CA PRO A 59 21.26 -5.88 -4.40
C PRO A 59 21.43 -5.35 -2.97
N THR A 60 21.88 -4.11 -2.80
CA THR A 60 22.03 -3.48 -1.48
C THR A 60 20.70 -3.29 -0.76
N MET A 61 19.57 -3.22 -1.50
CA MET A 61 18.22 -3.12 -0.95
C MET A 61 17.49 -4.46 -0.92
N ALA A 62 18.15 -5.59 -1.22
CA ALA A 62 17.48 -6.89 -1.35
C ALA A 62 16.70 -7.31 -0.11
N VAL A 63 17.24 -7.07 1.09
CA VAL A 63 16.58 -7.41 2.36
C VAL A 63 15.32 -6.56 2.57
N LEU A 64 15.41 -5.24 2.38
CA LEU A 64 14.27 -4.34 2.49
C LEU A 64 13.20 -4.67 1.44
N ARG A 65 13.63 -4.92 0.20
CA ARG A 65 12.75 -5.33 -0.90
C ARG A 65 12.00 -6.61 -0.57
N GLN A 66 12.69 -7.60 0.02
CA GLN A 66 12.07 -8.84 0.44
C GLN A 66 11.05 -8.61 1.56
N ASP A 67 11.38 -7.81 2.57
CA ASP A 67 10.48 -7.51 3.70
C ASP A 67 9.19 -6.82 3.23
N VAL A 68 9.32 -5.75 2.43
CA VAL A 68 8.17 -5.05 1.85
C VAL A 68 7.35 -5.99 0.99
N SER A 69 7.98 -6.78 0.11
CA SER A 69 7.29 -7.74 -0.76
C SER A 69 6.51 -8.79 0.04
N GLN A 70 7.04 -9.30 1.14
CA GLN A 70 6.35 -10.26 1.99
C GLN A 70 5.14 -9.63 2.70
N ASN A 71 5.26 -8.38 3.15
CA ASN A 71 4.16 -7.67 3.79
C ASN A 71 3.05 -7.33 2.78
N VAL A 72 3.39 -6.91 1.57
CA VAL A 72 2.44 -6.68 0.46
C VAL A 72 1.71 -7.97 0.09
N GLN A 73 2.44 -9.07 -0.11
CA GLN A 73 1.88 -10.35 -0.50
C GLN A 73 0.86 -10.88 0.52
N ARG A 74 1.07 -10.64 1.82
CA ARG A 74 0.11 -11.02 2.87
C ARG A 74 -1.23 -10.32 2.69
N LEU A 75 -1.22 -9.02 2.42
CA LEU A 75 -2.44 -8.24 2.16
C LEU A 75 -3.09 -8.62 0.83
N GLU A 76 -2.31 -8.84 -0.23
CA GLU A 76 -2.82 -9.29 -1.54
C GLU A 76 -3.52 -10.63 -1.45
N THR A 77 -2.92 -11.62 -0.76
CA THR A 77 -3.51 -12.95 -0.58
C THR A 77 -4.86 -12.86 0.12
N LEU A 78 -5.00 -11.97 1.11
CA LEU A 78 -6.29 -11.74 1.76
C LEU A 78 -7.27 -11.07 0.78
N CYS A 79 -6.86 -10.04 0.06
CA CYS A 79 -7.72 -9.36 -0.92
C CYS A 79 -8.22 -10.29 -2.03
N ASP A 80 -7.41 -11.25 -2.46
CA ASP A 80 -7.77 -12.20 -3.51
C ASP A 80 -8.71 -13.30 -3.00
N SER A 81 -8.77 -13.53 -1.68
CA SER A 81 -9.74 -14.46 -1.09
C SER A 81 -11.18 -13.91 -1.08
N ASP A 82 -11.35 -12.60 -0.88
CA ASP A 82 -12.64 -11.91 -1.08
C ASP A 82 -12.42 -10.43 -1.43
N SER A 83 -12.40 -10.14 -2.73
CA SER A 83 -12.10 -8.79 -3.21
C SER A 83 -13.18 -7.77 -2.84
N SER A 84 -14.39 -8.19 -2.44
CA SER A 84 -15.48 -7.29 -2.08
C SER A 84 -15.43 -6.90 -0.61
N LEU A 85 -15.18 -7.86 0.28
CA LEU A 85 -15.07 -7.63 1.72
C LEU A 85 -13.79 -6.88 2.09
N TYR A 86 -12.68 -7.12 1.38
CA TYR A 86 -11.39 -6.53 1.70
C TYR A 86 -11.03 -5.31 0.84
N ALA A 87 -12.01 -4.72 0.15
CA ALA A 87 -11.84 -3.47 -0.59
C ALA A 87 -11.46 -2.30 0.34
N ASN A 88 -11.92 -2.34 1.59
CA ASN A 88 -11.61 -1.38 2.63
C ASN A 88 -10.63 -1.97 3.66
N LEU A 89 -9.51 -1.28 3.89
CA LEU A 89 -8.49 -1.69 4.85
C LEU A 89 -9.04 -1.76 6.28
N ASN A 90 -9.96 -0.87 6.64
CA ASN A 90 -10.57 -0.88 7.97
C ASN A 90 -11.35 -2.17 8.24
N GLU A 91 -11.97 -2.78 7.24
CA GLU A 91 -12.69 -4.05 7.39
C GLU A 91 -11.71 -5.21 7.62
N ILE A 92 -10.55 -5.20 6.96
CA ILE A 92 -9.46 -6.16 7.22
C ILE A 92 -9.03 -6.10 8.68
N LEU A 93 -8.75 -4.89 9.19
CA LEU A 93 -8.26 -4.67 10.55
C LEU A 93 -9.31 -5.03 11.61
N LYS A 94 -10.57 -4.64 11.39
CA LYS A 94 -11.69 -4.99 12.28
C LYS A 94 -11.91 -6.50 12.34
N LYS A 95 -11.88 -7.18 11.18
CA LYS A 95 -12.02 -8.64 11.10
C LYS A 95 -10.92 -9.34 11.89
N GLU A 96 -9.65 -9.01 11.64
CA GLU A 96 -8.55 -9.66 12.35
C GLU A 96 -8.53 -9.36 13.86
N ALA A 97 -8.99 -8.18 14.27
CA ALA A 97 -9.18 -7.84 15.67
C ALA A 97 -10.28 -8.69 16.31
N ALA A 98 -11.42 -8.84 15.63
CA ALA A 98 -12.55 -9.66 16.10
C ALA A 98 -12.19 -11.15 16.23
N GLU A 99 -11.37 -11.67 15.32
CA GLU A 99 -10.88 -13.06 15.36
C GLU A 99 -9.71 -13.28 16.35
N GLY A 100 -9.18 -12.22 16.99
CA GLY A 100 -8.00 -12.29 17.85
C GLY A 100 -6.71 -12.61 17.11
N ASN A 101 -6.71 -12.50 15.77
CA ASN A 101 -5.59 -12.83 14.90
C ASN A 101 -4.63 -11.65 14.68
N ALA A 102 -5.04 -10.42 15.00
CA ALA A 102 -4.28 -9.19 14.72
C ALA A 102 -2.82 -9.19 15.21
N LYS A 103 -2.51 -9.86 16.33
CA LYS A 103 -1.16 -9.92 16.92
C LYS A 103 -0.33 -11.13 16.46
N LYS A 104 -0.91 -12.07 15.73
CA LYS A 104 -0.20 -13.27 15.24
C LYS A 104 0.92 -12.87 14.28
N GLY A 105 1.97 -13.69 14.20
CA GLY A 105 3.16 -13.37 13.42
C GLY A 105 2.91 -13.11 11.93
N ALA A 106 1.88 -13.76 11.36
CA ALA A 106 1.52 -13.67 9.94
C ALA A 106 0.24 -12.84 9.67
N SER A 107 -0.17 -11.95 10.58
CA SER A 107 -1.38 -11.14 10.41
C SER A 107 -1.22 -10.01 9.40
N CYS A 108 -2.31 -9.65 8.72
CA CYS A 108 -2.38 -8.49 7.83
C CYS A 108 -2.26 -7.17 8.60
N SER A 109 -2.77 -7.13 9.84
CA SER A 109 -2.64 -5.98 10.74
C SER A 109 -1.18 -5.66 11.03
N LYS A 110 -0.38 -6.69 11.32
CA LYS A 110 1.07 -6.52 11.56
C LYS A 110 1.81 -6.17 10.28
N ALA A 111 1.46 -6.80 9.16
CA ALA A 111 2.01 -6.45 7.85
C ALA A 111 1.76 -4.98 7.50
N PHE A 112 0.54 -4.49 7.74
CA PHE A 112 0.18 -3.09 7.49
C PHE A 112 0.98 -2.13 8.38
N VAL A 113 1.15 -2.43 9.67
CA VAL A 113 2.01 -1.63 10.57
C VAL A 113 3.44 -1.52 10.03
N TRP A 114 4.01 -2.60 9.49
CA TRP A 114 5.34 -2.56 8.87
C TRP A 114 5.38 -1.71 7.60
N LEU A 115 4.33 -1.77 6.77
CA LEU A 115 4.24 -0.96 5.54
C LEU A 115 4.07 0.55 5.82
N THR A 116 3.54 0.92 6.99
CA THR A 116 3.41 2.33 7.40
C THR A 116 4.69 2.95 7.99
N ARG A 117 5.74 2.15 8.24
CA ARG A 117 7.03 2.62 8.76
C ARG A 117 7.97 3.03 7.64
#